data_AF-A0A2G2Z7M9-F1
#
_entry.id   AF-A0A2G2Z7M9-F1
#
_cell.length_a   1.000
_cell.length_b   1.000
_cell.length_c   1.000
_cell.angle_alpha   90.00
_cell.angle_beta   90.00
_cell.angle_gamma   90.00
#
_symmetry.space_group_name_H-M   'P 1'
#
loop_
_entity.id
_entity.type
_entity.pdbx_description
1 polymer ?
#
loop_
_entity_poly.entity_id
_entity_poly.type
_entity_poly.pdbx_seq_one_letter_code
_entity_poly.pdbx_strand_id
1 'polypeptide(L)'
;MHHFSPKGKKSKSDSKRVPAPRKEAYLPALPFANANRQFVSTINPYSLCNPYLYLQLAFAKSNGLVNKRCKMILRDLKQRSWPMLLVPMGHHVAISRGWRQLREANNVQIGDPYKVELVKNGIIPIAVFHCEYMFT
;
A
#
# COMPACT_ATOMS: atom_id res chain seq x y z
N MET A 1 -77.97 -3.60 -30.18
CA MET A 1 -78.43 -2.33 -29.56
C MET A 1 -78.40 -2.49 -28.05
N HIS A 2 -77.95 -1.44 -27.36
CA HIS A 2 -77.50 -1.40 -25.97
C HIS A 2 -78.58 -1.70 -24.93
N HIS A 3 -78.19 -2.28 -23.79
CA HIS A 3 -78.77 -1.95 -22.48
C HIS A 3 -77.73 -2.16 -21.36
N PHE A 4 -77.72 -1.21 -20.41
CA PHE A 4 -76.69 -0.97 -19.39
C PHE A 4 -77.24 -1.22 -17.97
N SER A 5 -76.30 -1.48 -17.02
CA SER A 5 -76.30 -1.11 -15.58
C SER A 5 -77.06 -1.99 -14.56
N PRO A 6 -76.73 -1.98 -13.22
CA PRO A 6 -75.85 -1.07 -12.46
C PRO A 6 -74.95 -1.65 -11.31
N LYS A 7 -73.99 -0.80 -10.87
CA LYS A 7 -73.47 -0.45 -9.52
C LYS A 7 -73.12 -1.51 -8.43
N GLY A 8 -71.89 -1.36 -7.87
CA GLY A 8 -71.52 -1.80 -6.52
C GLY A 8 -70.22 -1.15 -6.00
N LYS A 9 -70.28 -0.54 -4.80
CA LYS A 9 -69.24 0.22 -4.05
C LYS A 9 -68.17 -0.77 -3.48
N LYS A 10 -66.94 -0.43 -3.05
CA LYS A 10 -66.53 0.46 -1.94
C LYS A 10 -64.99 0.40 -1.74
N SER A 11 -64.45 1.45 -1.14
CA SER A 11 -63.06 1.76 -0.71
C SER A 11 -62.31 0.69 0.12
N LYS A 12 -60.97 0.58 -0.04
CA LYS A 12 -60.02 0.78 1.07
C LYS A 12 -58.55 0.92 0.62
N SER A 13 -57.89 1.87 1.29
CA SER A 13 -56.46 2.15 1.28
C SER A 13 -55.64 0.97 1.81
N ASP A 14 -54.46 0.74 1.23
CA ASP A 14 -53.31 0.35 2.05
C ASP A 14 -52.02 0.95 1.48
N SER A 15 -51.61 2.06 2.09
CA SER A 15 -50.33 2.71 1.85
C SER A 15 -49.24 1.86 2.50
N LYS A 16 -48.68 0.88 1.78
CA LYS A 16 -47.42 0.27 2.22
C LYS A 16 -46.31 1.32 2.14
N ARG A 17 -45.99 1.92 3.28
CA ARG A 17 -44.77 2.71 3.48
C ARG A 17 -43.58 1.79 3.23
N VAL A 18 -42.93 1.95 2.09
CA VAL A 18 -41.61 1.35 1.85
C VAL A 18 -40.63 2.02 2.82
N PRO A 19 -39.91 1.27 3.67
CA PRO A 19 -38.88 1.88 4.50
C PRO A 19 -37.80 2.45 3.59
N ALA A 20 -37.43 3.71 3.82
CA ALA A 20 -36.29 4.31 3.14
C ALA A 20 -35.03 3.44 3.40
N PRO A 21 -34.17 3.23 2.39
CA PRO A 21 -32.92 2.52 2.60
C PRO A 21 -32.15 3.23 3.73
N ARG A 22 -31.76 2.49 4.77
CA ARG A 22 -30.80 3.00 5.74
C ARG A 22 -29.62 3.54 4.95
N LYS A 23 -29.29 4.82 5.14
CA LYS A 23 -27.99 5.34 4.77
C LYS A 23 -26.98 4.72 5.73
N GLU A 24 -26.67 3.45 5.52
CA GLU A 24 -25.39 2.90 5.94
C GLU A 24 -24.35 3.76 5.23
N ALA A 25 -23.63 4.55 6.02
CA ALA A 25 -22.51 5.32 5.54
C ALA A 25 -21.62 4.34 4.76
N TYR A 26 -21.48 4.57 3.46
CA TYR A 26 -20.47 3.91 2.66
C TYR A 26 -19.13 4.36 3.23
N LEU A 27 -18.65 3.69 4.26
CA LEU A 27 -17.24 3.67 4.57
C LEU A 27 -16.64 2.91 3.38
N PRO A 28 -15.92 3.55 2.45
CA PRO A 28 -15.19 2.79 1.46
C PRO A 28 -14.32 1.81 2.25
N ALA A 29 -14.43 0.52 1.93
CA ALA A 29 -13.58 -0.51 2.51
C ALA A 29 -12.14 0.02 2.50
N LEU A 30 -11.51 0.13 3.67
CA LEU A 30 -10.12 0.56 3.78
C LEU A 30 -9.32 -0.30 2.79
N PRO A 31 -8.65 0.26 1.76
CA PRO A 31 -7.93 -0.55 0.77
C PRO A 31 -6.67 -1.23 1.31
N PHE A 32 -6.58 -1.52 2.61
CA PHE A 32 -5.32 -1.82 3.28
C PHE A 32 -5.41 -2.78 4.47
N ALA A 33 -6.51 -3.54 4.65
CA ALA A 33 -6.58 -4.46 5.78
C ALA A 33 -5.61 -5.66 5.67
N ASN A 34 -5.14 -6.01 4.46
CA ASN A 34 -4.27 -7.19 4.22
C ASN A 34 -2.95 -6.89 3.49
N ALA A 35 -2.51 -5.63 3.40
CA ALA A 35 -1.21 -5.34 2.81
C ALA A 35 -0.10 -5.69 3.81
N ASN A 36 0.78 -6.64 3.47
CA ASN A 36 2.04 -6.85 4.20
C ASN A 36 2.89 -5.58 4.07
N ARG A 37 2.77 -4.67 5.04
CA ARG A 37 3.43 -3.35 5.04
C ARG A 37 4.90 -3.43 5.39
N GLN A 38 5.44 -4.60 5.68
CA GLN A 38 6.85 -4.77 5.95
C GLN A 38 7.39 -6.06 5.36
N PHE A 39 8.69 -6.10 5.17
CA PHE A 39 9.44 -7.32 4.94
C PHE A 39 10.80 -7.26 5.63
N VAL A 40 11.35 -8.42 5.95
CA VAL A 40 12.71 -8.60 6.46
C VAL A 40 13.51 -9.37 5.42
N SER A 41 14.76 -9.01 5.24
CA SER A 41 15.71 -9.73 4.39
C SER A 41 17.13 -9.52 4.91
N THR A 42 18.10 -10.11 4.24
CA THR A 42 19.52 -10.04 4.59
C THR A 42 20.25 -9.30 3.49
N ILE A 43 21.19 -8.43 3.87
CA ILE A 43 22.04 -7.72 2.91
C ILE A 43 22.95 -8.74 2.23
N ASN A 44 22.75 -8.91 0.93
CA ASN A 44 23.62 -9.73 0.09
C ASN A 44 24.68 -8.85 -0.62
N PRO A 45 25.74 -9.46 -1.18
CA PRO A 45 26.76 -8.70 -1.91
C PRO A 45 26.20 -7.86 -3.05
N TYR A 46 25.16 -8.34 -3.74
CA TYR A 46 24.52 -7.64 -4.86
C TYR A 46 23.87 -6.30 -4.44
N SER A 47 23.32 -6.23 -3.23
CA SER A 47 22.76 -4.99 -2.66
C SER A 47 23.85 -3.95 -2.36
N LEU A 48 25.10 -4.37 -2.15
CA LEU A 48 26.23 -3.45 -1.89
C LEU A 48 27.05 -3.14 -3.15
N CYS A 49 27.15 -4.04 -4.12
CA CYS A 49 27.87 -3.76 -5.36
C CYS A 49 27.05 -2.87 -6.32
N ASN A 50 25.71 -2.94 -6.26
CA ASN A 50 24.84 -2.17 -7.12
C ASN A 50 24.36 -0.85 -6.48
N PRO A 51 23.99 0.16 -7.29
CA PRO A 51 23.34 1.38 -6.81
C PRO A 51 21.84 1.16 -6.49
N TYR A 52 21.38 -0.09 -6.44
CA TYR A 52 19.99 -0.49 -6.31
C TYR A 52 19.78 -1.41 -5.11
N LEU A 53 18.65 -1.25 -4.44
CA LEU A 53 18.11 -2.23 -3.49
C LEU A 53 16.82 -2.82 -4.07
N TYR A 54 16.81 -4.12 -4.35
CA TYR A 54 15.61 -4.80 -4.80
C TYR A 54 14.64 -5.04 -3.64
N LEU A 55 13.37 -4.71 -3.86
CA LEU A 55 12.30 -4.99 -2.90
C LEU A 55 11.76 -6.39 -3.13
N GLN A 56 11.34 -7.05 -2.05
CA GLN A 56 10.63 -8.32 -2.19
C GLN A 56 9.37 -8.14 -3.04
N LEU A 57 9.20 -9.02 -4.03
CA LEU A 57 8.11 -8.91 -4.99
C LEU A 57 6.73 -9.01 -4.30
N ALA A 58 6.58 -9.86 -3.30
CA ALA A 58 5.34 -9.99 -2.54
C ALA A 58 4.97 -8.69 -1.82
N PHE A 59 5.94 -8.04 -1.17
CA PHE A 59 5.79 -6.73 -0.55
C PHE A 59 5.43 -5.66 -1.58
N ALA A 60 6.12 -5.62 -2.72
CA ALA A 60 5.83 -4.64 -3.76
C ALA A 60 4.43 -4.83 -4.36
N LYS A 61 3.98 -6.08 -4.56
CA LYS A 61 2.65 -6.40 -5.09
C LYS A 61 1.55 -6.01 -4.10
N SER A 62 1.65 -6.44 -2.83
CA SER A 62 0.64 -6.17 -1.81
C SER A 62 0.45 -4.68 -1.53
N ASN A 63 1.48 -3.86 -1.76
CA ASN A 63 1.45 -2.41 -1.56
C ASN A 63 1.29 -1.60 -2.86
N GLY A 64 1.05 -2.25 -4.02
CA GLY A 64 0.81 -1.54 -5.29
C GLY A 64 2.03 -0.79 -5.84
N LEU A 65 3.24 -1.28 -5.59
CA LEU A 65 4.51 -0.64 -5.97
C LEU A 65 5.08 -1.16 -7.31
N VAL A 66 4.58 -2.28 -7.84
CA VAL A 66 5.16 -3.03 -8.99
C VAL A 66 5.34 -2.24 -10.28
N ASN A 67 4.35 -1.42 -10.65
CA ASN A 67 4.37 -0.69 -11.92
C ASN A 67 4.59 0.82 -11.71
N LYS A 68 5.16 1.19 -10.56
CA LYS A 68 5.28 2.59 -10.14
C LYS A 68 6.72 3.06 -10.30
N ARG A 69 6.91 4.11 -11.09
CA ARG A 69 8.12 4.93 -11.07
C ARG A 69 7.83 6.22 -10.32
N CYS A 70 8.34 6.38 -9.10
CA CYS A 70 8.07 7.58 -8.30
C CYS A 70 9.19 7.91 -7.34
N LYS A 71 9.20 9.16 -6.86
CA LYS A 71 10.00 9.53 -5.69
C LYS A 71 9.47 8.78 -4.46
N MET A 72 10.37 8.42 -3.56
CA MET A 72 10.09 7.76 -2.29
C MET A 72 11.01 8.35 -1.22
N ILE A 73 10.60 8.31 0.04
CA ILE A 73 11.45 8.69 1.17
C ILE A 73 11.67 7.46 2.04
N LEU A 74 12.93 7.12 2.29
CA LEU A 74 13.30 6.17 3.34
C LEU A 74 13.78 6.94 4.57
N ARG A 75 13.24 6.62 5.74
CA ARG A 75 13.73 7.12 7.03
C ARG A 75 14.58 6.06 7.69
N ASP A 76 15.75 6.41 8.20
CA ASP A 76 16.52 5.48 9.02
C ASP A 76 16.14 5.59 10.50
N LEU A 77 16.73 4.71 11.33
CA LEU A 77 16.51 4.70 12.78
C LEU A 77 16.94 6.01 13.47
N LYS A 78 17.88 6.75 12.86
CA LYS A 78 18.32 8.08 13.31
C LYS A 78 17.37 9.21 12.85
N GLN A 79 16.19 8.85 12.33
CA GLN A 79 15.18 9.75 11.79
C GLN A 79 15.66 10.62 10.60
N ARG A 80 16.80 10.28 9.98
CA ARG A 80 17.27 10.96 8.77
C ARG A 80 16.42 10.52 7.60
N SER A 81 16.06 11.47 6.74
CA SER A 81 15.25 11.22 5.55
C SER A 81 16.13 11.15 4.31
N TRP A 82 15.98 10.06 3.57
CA TRP A 82 16.75 9.75 2.37
C TRP A 82 15.81 9.77 1.16
N PRO A 83 15.92 10.77 0.27
CA PRO A 83 15.14 10.81 -0.96
C PRO A 83 15.63 9.73 -1.92
N MET A 84 14.68 8.99 -2.46
CA MET A 84 14.90 7.81 -3.29
C MET A 84 14.03 7.83 -4.54
N LEU A 85 14.38 7.01 -5.52
CA LEU A 85 13.56 6.75 -6.69
C LEU A 85 13.19 5.26 -6.74
N LEU A 86 11.89 4.99 -6.58
CA LEU A 86 11.30 3.69 -6.85
C LEU A 86 11.21 3.50 -8.36
N VAL A 87 11.74 2.39 -8.87
CA VAL A 87 11.77 2.08 -10.31
C VAL A 87 11.35 0.63 -10.57
N PRO A 88 10.52 0.37 -11.60
CA PRO A 88 10.34 -0.98 -12.13
C PRO A 88 11.63 -1.47 -12.79
N MET A 89 11.99 -2.74 -12.58
CA MET A 89 13.14 -3.42 -13.18
C MET A 89 12.73 -4.84 -13.63
N GLY A 90 12.27 -4.95 -14.88
CA GLY A 90 11.71 -6.21 -15.38
C GLY A 90 10.53 -6.67 -14.52
N HIS A 91 10.64 -7.86 -13.93
CA HIS A 91 9.64 -8.40 -13.00
C HIS A 91 9.82 -7.95 -11.54
N HIS A 92 10.81 -7.09 -11.27
CA HIS A 92 11.16 -6.61 -9.94
C HIS A 92 10.86 -5.13 -9.75
N VAL A 93 10.92 -4.69 -8.49
CA VAL A 93 10.93 -3.28 -8.11
C VAL A 93 12.20 -3.01 -7.34
N ALA A 94 12.88 -1.92 -7.69
CA ALA A 94 14.07 -1.49 -6.98
C ALA A 94 13.91 -0.07 -6.44
N ILE A 95 14.57 0.18 -5.32
CA ILE A 95 14.89 1.51 -4.86
C ILE A 95 16.26 1.86 -5.43
N SER A 96 16.31 3.00 -6.10
CA SER A 96 17.51 3.57 -6.74
C SER A 96 17.74 4.98 -6.23
N ARG A 97 18.91 5.56 -6.51
CA ARG A 97 19.32 6.95 -6.17
C ARG A 97 19.14 7.27 -4.68
N GLY A 98 20.22 7.39 -3.92
CA GLY A 98 20.13 7.59 -2.47
C GLY A 98 20.45 6.31 -1.68
N TRP A 99 20.30 5.12 -2.29
CA TRP A 99 20.60 3.84 -1.64
C TRP A 99 22.05 3.76 -1.15
N ARG A 100 22.99 4.19 -2.00
CA ARG A 100 24.42 4.25 -1.65
C ARG A 100 24.66 5.16 -0.44
N GLN A 101 24.07 6.33 -0.43
CA GLN A 101 24.24 7.29 0.67
C GLN A 101 23.64 6.76 1.97
N LEU A 102 22.45 6.14 1.90
CA LEU A 102 21.80 5.56 3.08
C LEU A 102 22.64 4.43 3.67
N ARG A 103 23.11 3.48 2.84
CA ARG A 103 23.87 2.33 3.34
C ARG A 103 25.24 2.71 3.90
N GLU A 104 25.93 3.69 3.29
CA GLU A 104 27.19 4.25 3.80
C GLU A 104 26.96 4.96 5.14
N ALA A 105 25.93 5.81 5.22
CA ALA A 105 25.63 6.56 6.42
C ALA A 105 25.10 5.72 7.59
N ASN A 106 24.68 4.49 7.33
CA ASN A 106 24.22 3.51 8.33
C ASN A 106 25.21 2.34 8.50
N ASN A 107 26.39 2.38 7.87
CA ASN A 107 27.41 1.33 7.93
C ASN A 107 26.88 -0.09 7.66
N VAL A 108 25.99 -0.22 6.68
CA VAL A 108 25.34 -1.49 6.35
C VAL A 108 26.36 -2.49 5.78
N GLN A 109 26.42 -3.70 6.33
CA GLN A 109 27.35 -4.76 5.94
C GLN A 109 26.63 -5.97 5.34
N ILE A 110 27.40 -6.82 4.64
CA ILE A 110 26.91 -8.10 4.12
C ILE A 110 26.56 -8.99 5.31
N GLY A 111 25.40 -9.65 5.24
CA GLY A 111 24.91 -10.51 6.33
C GLY A 111 24.00 -9.79 7.31
N ASP A 112 23.97 -8.45 7.32
CA ASP A 112 23.09 -7.71 8.22
C ASP A 112 21.61 -7.99 7.91
N PRO A 113 20.79 -8.28 8.92
CA PRO A 113 19.35 -8.30 8.76
C PRO A 113 18.84 -6.86 8.59
N TYR A 114 17.96 -6.66 7.62
CA TYR A 114 17.28 -5.38 7.43
C TYR A 114 15.77 -5.57 7.26
N LYS A 115 15.01 -4.56 7.71
CA LYS A 115 13.56 -4.48 7.55
C LYS A 115 13.20 -3.18 6.83
N VAL A 116 12.29 -3.27 5.86
CA VAL A 116 11.64 -2.09 5.28
C VAL A 116 10.18 -2.11 5.68
N GLU A 117 9.70 -1.01 6.27
CA GLU A 117 8.33 -0.85 6.74
C GLU A 117 7.67 0.35 6.06
N LEU A 118 6.65 0.11 5.24
CA LEU A 118 5.88 1.15 4.56
C LEU A 118 4.90 1.82 5.52
N VAL A 119 5.24 3.03 5.96
CA VAL A 119 4.45 3.82 6.90
C VAL A 119 3.32 4.56 6.19
N LYS A 120 3.60 5.12 5.00
CA LYS A 120 2.61 5.87 4.22
C LYS A 120 2.69 5.51 2.75
N ASN A 121 1.58 5.01 2.21
CA ASN A 121 1.44 4.72 0.78
C ASN A 121 0.65 5.85 0.09
N GLY A 122 1.36 6.91 -0.32
CA GLY A 122 0.78 8.06 -1.03
C GLY A 122 1.43 8.29 -2.39
N ILE A 123 1.27 9.51 -2.92
CA ILE A 123 1.95 9.95 -4.17
C ILE A 123 3.47 9.73 -4.03
N ILE A 124 4.02 10.18 -2.90
CA ILE A 124 5.41 9.91 -2.47
C ILE A 124 5.32 8.94 -1.29
N PRO A 125 5.64 7.65 -1.48
CA PRO A 125 5.67 6.69 -0.39
C PRO A 125 6.73 7.05 0.66
N ILE A 126 6.43 6.76 1.91
CA ILE A 126 7.36 6.91 3.03
C ILE A 126 7.49 5.57 3.72
N ALA A 127 8.71 5.07 3.84
CA ALA A 127 9.01 3.86 4.59
C ALA A 127 10.17 4.07 5.56
N VAL A 128 10.28 3.21 6.57
CA VAL A 128 11.40 3.16 7.50
C VAL A 128 12.31 2.01 7.12
N PHE A 129 13.62 2.27 7.12
CA PHE A 129 14.67 1.28 6.94
C PHE A 129 15.31 0.99 8.30
N HIS A 130 15.16 -0.24 8.75
CA HIS A 130 15.81 -0.76 9.94
C HIS A 130 16.95 -1.65 9.49
N CYS A 131 18.16 -1.39 9.98
CA CYS A 131 19.30 -2.28 9.82
C CYS A 131 20.03 -2.22 11.15
N GLU A 132 19.94 -3.30 11.90
CA GLU A 132 20.65 -3.42 13.17
C GLU A 132 21.96 -4.11 12.87
N TYR A 133 23.05 -3.38 13.06
CA TYR A 133 24.36 -3.97 13.02
C TYR A 133 24.53 -4.81 14.30
N MET A 134 24.45 -6.13 14.17
CA MET A 134 24.73 -7.01 15.29
C MET A 134 26.24 -7.05 15.50
N PHE A 135 26.74 -6.25 16.44
CA PHE A 135 28.06 -6.49 17.00
C PHE A 135 27.97 -7.77 17.84
N THR A 136 28.60 -8.85 17.37
CA THR A 136 29.03 -9.97 18.22
C THR A 136 30.54 -9.99 18.27
#